data_AF-A0A967CXH7-F1
#
_entry.id   AF-A0A967CXH7-F1
#
_cell.length_a   1.000
_cell.length_b   1.000
_cell.length_c   1.000
_cell.angle_alpha   90.00
_cell.angle_beta   90.00
_cell.angle_gamma   90.00
#
_symmetry.space_group_name_H-M   'P 1'
#
loop_
_entity.id
_entity.type
_entity.pdbx_description
1 polymer ?
#
loop_
_entity_poly.entity_id
_entity_poly.type
_entity_poly.pdbx_seq_one_letter_code
_entity_poly.pdbx_strand_id
1 'polypeptide(L)'
;MNIDIKLHKNDLPDDIKLGNVIAVDGEFMGLDVRRDPLCLIQISSGNSDAHIIQLDRSEYNAPNLVKVLADNTITKIFHYGRADIAHIKYYLKTETNNILDTKIASKLARSYSDSHSLKTLIKEFINVDISKQFQSSDFGGELTSAQLKYCANDVIYLHKIHDELTKILQREKRIDLYNDCLKFLKTRVELDLALFKD
;
A
#
# COMPACT_ATOMS: atom_id res chain seq x y z
N MET A 1 12.52 -15.92 7.19
CA MET A 1 13.25 -14.75 6.63
C MET A 1 13.36 -13.73 7.74
N ASN A 2 14.53 -13.11 7.88
CA ASN A 2 14.66 -11.96 8.77
C ASN A 2 14.26 -10.73 7.96
N ILE A 3 13.27 -9.96 8.44
CA ILE A 3 12.79 -8.76 7.76
C ILE A 3 13.57 -7.57 8.35
N ASP A 4 14.18 -6.75 7.51
CA ASP A 4 14.85 -5.51 7.94
C ASP A 4 13.80 -4.41 8.10
N ILE A 5 13.38 -4.16 9.35
CA ILE A 5 12.33 -3.17 9.68
C ILE A 5 12.99 -1.89 10.20
N LYS A 6 12.72 -0.77 9.53
CA LYS A 6 13.23 0.56 9.89
C LYS A 6 12.06 1.50 10.14
N LEU A 7 12.00 2.08 11.33
CA LEU A 7 11.08 3.16 11.67
C LEU A 7 11.76 4.51 11.40
N HIS A 8 11.13 5.34 10.58
CA HIS A 8 11.54 6.72 10.30
C HIS A 8 10.51 7.66 10.90
N LYS A 9 10.97 8.73 11.55
CA LYS A 9 10.10 9.79 12.06
C LYS A 9 10.01 10.89 11.01
N ASN A 10 8.78 11.32 10.74
CA ASN A 10 8.37 12.41 9.85
C ASN A 10 8.58 12.14 8.35
N ASP A 11 9.76 11.66 7.93
CA ASP A 11 10.06 11.47 6.50
C ASP A 11 11.05 10.32 6.25
N LEU A 12 11.25 9.98 4.97
CA LEU A 12 12.32 9.11 4.50
C LEU A 12 13.69 9.82 4.55
N PRO A 13 14.80 9.07 4.76
CA PRO A 13 16.15 9.60 4.62
C PRO A 13 16.48 10.07 3.18
N ASP A 14 17.31 11.10 3.04
CA ASP A 14 17.68 11.71 1.76
C ASP A 14 18.37 10.75 0.78
N ASP A 15 19.15 9.80 1.30
CA ASP A 15 20.01 8.88 0.54
C ASP A 15 19.37 7.49 0.31
N ILE A 16 18.09 7.35 0.62
CA ILE A 16 17.39 6.07 0.53
C ILE A 16 17.30 5.56 -0.90
N LYS A 17 17.58 4.26 -1.08
CA LYS A 17 17.50 3.58 -2.38
C LYS A 17 16.45 2.49 -2.33
N LEU A 18 15.27 2.77 -2.88
CA LEU A 18 14.13 1.85 -2.89
C LEU A 18 13.97 1.10 -4.22
N GLY A 19 14.74 1.45 -5.25
CA GLY A 19 14.55 0.97 -6.62
C GLY A 19 13.35 1.62 -7.31
N ASN A 20 12.96 1.06 -8.46
CA ASN A 20 11.90 1.63 -9.32
C ASN A 20 10.54 0.94 -9.13
N VAL A 21 10.44 -0.05 -8.26
CA VAL A 21 9.19 -0.73 -7.92
C VAL A 21 9.14 -0.92 -6.43
N ILE A 22 8.17 -0.29 -5.79
CA ILE A 22 8.01 -0.32 -4.34
C ILE A 22 6.62 -0.81 -3.99
N ALA A 23 6.50 -1.50 -2.86
CA ALA A 23 5.23 -1.84 -2.25
C ALA A 23 4.88 -0.77 -1.23
N VAL A 24 3.61 -0.36 -1.18
CA VAL A 24 3.14 0.73 -0.31
C VAL A 24 1.83 0.34 0.36
N ASP A 25 1.71 0.70 1.63
CA ASP A 25 0.47 0.62 2.41
C ASP A 25 0.41 1.83 3.36
N GLY A 26 -0.74 2.09 3.97
CA GLY A 26 -0.89 3.13 4.98
C GLY A 26 -1.74 2.72 6.17
N GLU A 27 -1.42 3.27 7.35
CA GLU A 27 -2.29 3.16 8.53
C GLU A 27 -2.93 4.50 8.85
N PHE A 28 -4.19 4.42 9.28
CA PHE A 28 -5.04 5.57 9.59
C PHE A 28 -5.74 5.34 10.93
N MET A 29 -6.30 6.39 11.53
CA MET A 29 -7.15 6.25 12.73
C MET A 29 -8.55 5.66 12.43
N GLY A 30 -8.86 5.40 11.16
CA GLY A 30 -10.15 4.98 10.66
C GLY A 30 -10.24 5.19 9.14
N LEU A 31 -11.42 5.05 8.54
CA LEU A 31 -11.60 5.06 7.08
C LEU A 31 -12.25 6.34 6.54
N ASP A 32 -12.65 7.29 7.40
CA ASP A 32 -13.16 8.59 6.97
C ASP A 32 -11.99 9.54 6.77
N VAL A 33 -11.56 9.71 5.52
CA VAL A 33 -10.40 10.54 5.14
C VAL A 33 -10.39 11.93 5.77
N ARG A 34 -11.57 12.55 5.98
CA ARG A 34 -11.66 13.93 6.51
C ARG A 34 -11.58 14.00 8.03
N ARG A 35 -11.86 12.88 8.72
CA ARG A 35 -11.89 12.78 10.17
C ARG A 35 -10.67 12.03 10.72
N ASP A 36 -10.25 10.99 10.01
CA ASP A 36 -9.31 9.98 10.47
C ASP A 36 -7.92 10.25 9.87
N PRO A 37 -6.93 10.68 10.69
CA PRO A 37 -5.61 11.06 10.20
C PRO A 37 -4.83 9.91 9.58
N LEU A 38 -4.05 10.21 8.54
CA LEU A 38 -2.95 9.36 8.08
C LEU A 38 -1.87 9.34 9.16
N CYS A 39 -1.53 8.16 9.66
CA CYS A 39 -0.55 7.97 10.74
C CYS A 39 0.78 7.46 10.21
N LEU A 40 0.73 6.44 9.34
CA LEU A 40 1.90 5.74 8.83
C LEU A 40 1.79 5.55 7.32
N ILE A 41 2.95 5.55 6.66
CA ILE A 41 3.12 4.91 5.35
C ILE A 41 4.20 3.85 5.49
N GLN A 42 3.96 2.66 4.97
CA GLN A 42 4.96 1.62 4.87
C GLN A 42 5.45 1.48 3.44
N ILE A 43 6.76 1.24 3.26
CA ILE A 43 7.37 0.99 1.96
C ILE A 43 8.27 -0.23 2.03
N SER A 44 8.20 -1.11 1.03
CA SER A 44 9.22 -2.15 0.79
C SER A 44 9.83 -1.98 -0.59
N SER A 45 11.15 -2.19 -0.70
CA SER A 45 11.83 -2.29 -2.01
C SER A 45 11.68 -3.69 -2.65
N GLY A 46 11.07 -4.64 -1.93
CA GLY A 46 10.95 -6.03 -2.34
C GLY A 46 12.15 -6.90 -1.92
N ASN A 47 13.10 -6.35 -1.17
CA ASN A 47 14.33 -7.03 -0.73
C ASN A 47 14.24 -7.53 0.73
N SER A 48 13.03 -7.91 1.17
CA SER A 48 12.74 -8.28 2.57
C SER A 48 13.01 -7.15 3.57
N ASP A 49 12.83 -5.91 3.14
CA ASP A 49 12.95 -4.67 3.89
C ASP A 49 11.59 -3.98 4.04
N ALA A 50 11.39 -3.28 5.16
CA ALA A 50 10.23 -2.43 5.38
C ALA A 50 10.65 -1.12 6.05
N HIS A 51 10.38 -0.02 5.36
CA HIS A 51 10.55 1.34 5.83
C HIS A 51 9.19 1.85 6.28
N ILE A 52 9.02 2.07 7.58
CA ILE A 52 7.78 2.56 8.19
C ILE A 52 7.99 4.02 8.53
N ILE A 53 7.27 4.92 7.86
CA ILE A 53 7.36 6.36 8.05
C ILE A 53 6.22 6.78 8.96
N GLN A 54 6.53 7.16 10.20
CA GLN A 54 5.55 7.73 11.13
C GLN A 54 5.49 9.23 10.97
N LEU A 55 4.36 9.70 10.46
CA LEU A 55 4.15 11.09 10.07
C LEU A 55 3.83 11.96 11.28
N ASP A 56 4.34 13.18 11.26
CA ASP A 56 3.84 14.24 12.12
C ASP A 56 2.47 14.68 11.63
N ARG A 57 1.42 14.39 12.39
CA ARG A 57 0.03 14.67 12.03
C ARG A 57 -0.36 16.14 12.15
N SER A 58 0.51 16.98 12.71
CA SER A 58 0.28 18.42 12.79
C SER A 58 0.73 19.16 11.53
N GLU A 59 1.82 18.72 10.89
CA GLU A 59 2.43 19.41 9.75
C GLU A 59 2.42 18.59 8.45
N TYR A 60 2.48 17.25 8.54
CA TYR A 60 2.61 16.35 7.39
C TYR A 60 3.80 16.67 6.46
N ASN A 61 4.88 17.21 7.03
CA ASN A 61 6.09 17.57 6.29
C ASN A 61 6.97 16.35 5.99
N ALA A 62 6.76 15.73 4.82
CA ALA A 62 7.49 14.55 4.35
C ALA A 62 7.93 14.67 2.87
N PRO A 63 8.80 15.63 2.52
CA PRO A 63 9.18 15.93 1.13
C PRO A 63 9.79 14.75 0.38
N ASN A 64 10.58 13.89 1.03
CA ASN A 64 11.20 12.73 0.39
C ASN A 64 10.16 11.65 0.07
N LEU A 65 9.25 11.38 1.01
CA LEU A 65 8.11 10.50 0.77
C LEU A 65 7.23 11.03 -0.37
N VAL A 66 6.88 12.33 -0.34
CA VAL A 66 6.10 12.99 -1.40
C VAL A 66 6.76 12.84 -2.76
N LYS A 67 8.08 13.05 -2.84
CA LYS A 67 8.85 12.89 -4.07
C LYS A 67 8.74 11.46 -4.63
N VAL A 68 8.88 10.44 -3.78
CA VAL A 68 8.77 9.02 -4.19
C VAL A 68 7.35 8.68 -4.67
N LEU A 69 6.32 9.14 -3.95
CA LEU A 69 4.93 8.86 -4.30
C LEU A 69 4.52 9.53 -5.63
N ALA A 70 4.96 10.77 -5.85
CA ALA A 70 4.69 11.54 -7.06
C ALA A 70 5.56 11.13 -8.27
N ASP A 71 6.65 10.41 -8.08
CA ASP A 71 7.53 10.03 -9.19
C ASP A 71 6.83 9.07 -10.17
N ASN A 72 6.78 9.42 -11.45
CA ASN A 72 6.19 8.56 -12.50
C ASN A 72 7.10 7.38 -12.87
N THR A 73 8.40 7.47 -12.60
CA THR A 73 9.39 6.43 -12.91
C THR A 73 9.42 5.32 -11.85
N ILE A 74 8.86 5.58 -10.66
CA ILE A 74 8.75 4.60 -9.58
C ILE A 74 7.33 4.03 -9.59
N THR A 75 7.21 2.71 -9.76
CA THR A 75 5.94 1.99 -9.66
C THR A 75 5.59 1.72 -8.20
N LYS A 76 4.33 2.00 -7.80
CA LYS A 76 3.83 1.72 -6.45
C LYS A 76 2.80 0.58 -6.49
N ILE A 77 3.10 -0.51 -5.80
CA ILE A 77 2.21 -1.66 -5.63
C ILE A 77 1.44 -1.52 -4.32
N PHE A 78 0.13 -1.44 -4.40
CA PHE A 78 -0.77 -1.46 -3.25
C PHE A 78 -1.58 -2.77 -3.19
N HIS A 79 -2.25 -3.00 -2.06
CA HIS A 79 -3.36 -3.93 -1.96
C HIS A 79 -4.61 -3.18 -1.52
N TYR A 80 -5.53 -2.88 -2.45
CA TYR A 80 -6.66 -1.97 -2.20
C TYR A 80 -6.26 -0.50 -2.02
N GLY A 81 -5.40 0.01 -2.89
CA GLY A 81 -4.82 1.36 -2.77
C GLY A 81 -5.82 2.51 -2.80
N ARG A 82 -7.11 2.27 -3.11
CA ARG A 82 -8.17 3.28 -3.12
C ARG A 82 -8.21 4.11 -1.82
N ALA A 83 -8.13 3.46 -0.66
CA ALA A 83 -8.16 4.15 0.63
C ALA A 83 -6.84 4.89 0.90
N ASP A 84 -5.72 4.24 0.62
CA ASP A 84 -4.37 4.77 0.83
C ASP A 84 -4.12 6.03 0.01
N ILE A 85 -4.40 5.96 -1.28
CA ILE A 85 -4.22 7.07 -2.21
C ILE A 85 -5.09 8.26 -1.82
N ALA A 86 -6.32 8.02 -1.32
CA ALA A 86 -7.18 9.09 -0.84
C ALA A 86 -6.60 9.81 0.39
N HIS A 87 -6.09 9.06 1.37
CA HIS A 87 -5.45 9.64 2.56
C HIS A 87 -4.12 10.33 2.21
N ILE A 88 -3.29 9.73 1.37
CA ILE A 88 -2.05 10.34 0.86
C ILE A 88 -2.37 11.69 0.20
N LYS A 89 -3.34 11.71 -0.72
CA LYS A 89 -3.74 12.94 -1.41
C LYS A 89 -4.29 13.99 -0.45
N TYR A 90 -5.11 13.59 0.51
CA TYR A 90 -5.73 14.51 1.45
C TYR A 90 -4.73 15.08 2.46
N TYR A 91 -3.85 14.27 3.04
CA TYR A 91 -2.95 14.68 4.13
C TYR A 91 -1.59 15.18 3.63
N LEU A 92 -0.93 14.44 2.73
CA LEU A 92 0.39 14.80 2.18
C LEU A 92 0.31 15.77 0.99
N LYS A 93 -0.91 16.10 0.52
CA LYS A 93 -1.15 17.04 -0.59
C LYS A 93 -0.39 16.67 -1.87
N THR A 94 -0.21 15.37 -2.12
CA THR A 94 0.51 14.85 -3.28
C THR A 94 -0.33 13.85 -4.07
N GLU A 95 -0.05 13.74 -5.37
CA GLU A 95 -0.54 12.66 -6.19
C GLU A 95 0.33 11.41 -6.03
N THR A 96 -0.30 10.23 -6.04
CA THR A 96 0.42 8.96 -6.22
C THR A 96 0.36 8.55 -7.69
N ASN A 97 1.51 8.33 -8.30
CA ASN A 97 1.63 8.04 -9.73
C ASN A 97 2.03 6.58 -10.01
N ASN A 98 1.88 6.10 -11.25
CA ASN A 98 2.35 4.76 -11.67
C ASN A 98 1.99 3.62 -10.68
N ILE A 99 0.69 3.29 -10.60
CA ILE A 99 0.12 2.44 -9.55
C ILE A 99 -0.22 1.06 -10.07
N LEU A 100 0.05 0.04 -9.26
CA LEU A 100 -0.44 -1.33 -9.40
C LEU A 100 -1.28 -1.68 -8.16
N ASP A 101 -2.33 -2.49 -8.34
CA ASP A 101 -3.21 -2.89 -7.24
C ASP A 101 -3.47 -4.39 -7.26
N THR A 102 -2.93 -5.09 -6.26
CA THR A 102 -3.03 -6.55 -6.16
C THR A 102 -4.42 -7.05 -5.82
N LYS A 103 -5.31 -6.23 -5.24
CA LYS A 103 -6.70 -6.64 -4.96
C LYS A 103 -7.54 -6.59 -6.23
N ILE A 104 -7.36 -5.57 -7.07
CA ILE A 104 -7.95 -5.54 -8.43
C ILE A 104 -7.43 -6.73 -9.23
N ALA A 105 -6.10 -6.92 -9.28
CA ALA A 105 -5.50 -8.05 -9.98
C ALA A 105 -6.05 -9.40 -9.47
N SER A 106 -6.18 -9.56 -8.15
CA SER A 106 -6.72 -10.78 -7.53
C SER A 106 -8.17 -11.06 -7.93
N LYS A 107 -9.05 -10.04 -7.95
CA LYS A 107 -10.44 -10.19 -8.38
C LYS A 107 -10.55 -10.66 -9.83
N LEU A 108 -9.68 -10.16 -10.70
CA LEU A 108 -9.67 -10.51 -12.12
C LEU A 108 -8.98 -11.85 -12.38
N ALA A 109 -7.93 -12.19 -11.64
CA ALA A 109 -7.14 -13.41 -11.83
C ALA A 109 -7.77 -14.64 -11.15
N ARG A 110 -8.25 -14.49 -9.92
CA ARG A 110 -8.67 -15.59 -9.03
C ARG A 110 -10.18 -15.76 -9.02
N SER A 111 -10.79 -15.93 -10.19
CA SER A 111 -12.26 -16.11 -10.32
C SER A 111 -12.82 -17.40 -9.68
N TYR A 112 -11.95 -18.22 -9.09
CA TYR A 112 -12.29 -19.42 -8.31
C TYR A 112 -12.41 -19.15 -6.79
N SER A 113 -12.22 -17.90 -6.34
CA SER A 113 -12.27 -17.53 -4.93
C SER A 113 -12.91 -16.17 -4.76
N ASP A 114 -13.81 -16.03 -3.78
CA ASP A 114 -14.36 -14.73 -3.37
C ASP A 114 -13.48 -13.99 -2.36
N SER A 115 -12.43 -14.65 -1.86
CA SER A 115 -11.54 -14.11 -0.83
C SER A 115 -10.31 -13.45 -1.45
N HIS A 116 -10.28 -12.11 -1.42
CA HIS A 116 -9.19 -11.29 -1.98
C HIS A 116 -8.50 -10.42 -0.94
N SER A 117 -8.50 -10.81 0.34
CA SER A 117 -7.76 -10.08 1.37
C SER A 117 -6.26 -10.34 1.26
N LEU A 118 -5.42 -9.37 1.67
CA LEU A 118 -3.97 -9.53 1.64
C LEU A 118 -3.51 -10.80 2.36
N LYS A 119 -4.03 -11.07 3.56
CA LYS A 119 -3.79 -12.32 4.30
C LYS A 119 -4.05 -13.57 3.45
N THR A 120 -5.14 -13.59 2.69
CA THR A 120 -5.49 -14.72 1.81
C THR A 120 -4.43 -14.89 0.72
N LEU A 121 -4.00 -13.80 0.10
CA LEU A 121 -3.00 -13.84 -0.98
C LEU A 121 -1.61 -14.22 -0.47
N ILE A 122 -1.23 -13.74 0.72
CA ILE A 122 0.01 -14.16 1.39
C ILE A 122 -0.03 -15.67 1.65
N LYS A 123 -1.15 -16.18 2.17
CA LYS A 123 -1.29 -17.62 2.41
C LYS A 123 -1.21 -18.44 1.12
N GLU A 124 -1.88 -18.01 0.06
CA GLU A 124 -1.91 -18.75 -1.22
C GLU A 124 -0.58 -18.73 -1.97
N PHE A 125 0.05 -17.55 -2.13
CA PHE A 125 1.23 -17.39 -2.99
C PHE A 125 2.56 -17.50 -2.25
N ILE A 126 2.56 -17.26 -0.92
CA ILE A 126 3.77 -17.29 -0.09
C ILE A 126 3.77 -18.48 0.87
N ASN A 127 2.59 -19.07 1.15
CA ASN A 127 2.40 -20.11 2.15
C ASN A 127 2.81 -19.68 3.57
N VAL A 128 2.52 -18.42 3.91
CA VAL A 128 2.75 -17.85 5.24
C VAL A 128 1.42 -17.46 5.87
N ASP A 129 1.23 -17.80 7.14
CA ASP A 129 0.10 -17.32 7.94
C ASP A 129 0.47 -16.06 8.70
N ILE A 130 -0.29 -14.98 8.46
CA ILE A 130 -0.15 -13.73 9.19
C ILE A 130 -1.34 -13.48 10.13
N SER A 131 -1.06 -12.83 11.25
CA SER A 131 -2.06 -12.38 12.20
C SER A 131 -2.71 -11.08 11.74
N LYS A 132 -4.03 -10.93 11.97
CA LYS A 132 -4.76 -9.67 11.77
C LYS A 132 -4.94 -8.88 13.06
N GLN A 133 -4.33 -9.34 14.16
CA GLN A 133 -4.58 -8.79 15.50
C GLN A 133 -4.33 -7.28 15.59
N PHE A 134 -3.35 -6.76 14.84
CA PHE A 134 -2.95 -5.36 14.92
C PHE A 134 -3.65 -4.45 13.91
N GLN A 135 -4.49 -4.98 13.02
CA GLN A 135 -5.23 -4.18 12.04
C GLN A 135 -6.11 -3.10 12.68
N SER A 136 -6.56 -3.32 13.91
CA SER A 136 -7.33 -2.35 14.70
C SER A 136 -6.55 -1.97 15.95
N SER A 137 -5.49 -1.17 15.74
CA SER A 137 -4.62 -0.66 16.80
C SER A 137 -4.52 0.86 16.74
N ASP A 138 -4.06 1.49 17.83
CA ASP A 138 -3.68 2.90 17.82
C ASP A 138 -2.30 3.06 17.15
N PHE A 139 -2.31 3.45 15.87
CA PHE A 139 -1.09 3.78 15.10
C PHE A 139 -0.67 5.25 15.26
N GLY A 140 -1.44 6.05 15.99
CA GLY A 140 -1.13 7.45 16.27
C GLY A 140 -0.18 7.67 17.44
N GLY A 141 0.08 6.63 18.24
CA GLY A 141 0.96 6.65 19.42
C GLY A 141 2.35 6.06 19.18
N GLU A 142 3.01 5.66 20.27
CA GLU A 142 4.27 4.92 20.19
C GLU A 142 4.03 3.50 19.65
N LEU A 143 4.80 3.12 18.64
CA LEU A 143 4.63 1.84 17.97
C LEU A 143 5.37 0.72 18.71
N THR A 144 4.63 -0.34 19.01
CA THR A 144 5.22 -1.58 19.53
C THR A 144 5.94 -2.35 18.42
N SER A 145 6.88 -3.22 18.80
CA SER A 145 7.55 -4.12 17.85
C SER A 145 6.57 -5.03 17.09
N ALA A 146 5.43 -5.35 17.71
CA ALA A 146 4.39 -6.17 17.08
C ALA A 146 3.61 -5.40 16.00
N GLN A 147 3.30 -4.11 16.24
CA GLN A 147 2.74 -3.22 15.22
C GLN A 147 3.71 -3.01 14.07
N LEU A 148 5.00 -2.76 14.36
CA LEU A 148 6.02 -2.63 13.31
C LEU A 148 6.12 -3.88 12.44
N LYS A 149 6.05 -5.07 13.05
CA LYS A 149 6.03 -6.34 12.32
C LYS A 149 4.76 -6.53 11.49
N TYR A 150 3.60 -6.10 12.01
CA TYR A 150 2.34 -6.12 11.26
C TYR A 150 2.47 -5.24 10.01
N CYS A 151 2.81 -3.96 10.19
CA CYS A 151 3.03 -2.98 9.13
C CYS A 151 4.04 -3.47 8.08
N ALA A 152 5.12 -4.14 8.49
CA ALA A 152 6.06 -4.72 7.55
C ALA A 152 5.45 -5.85 6.70
N ASN A 153 4.63 -6.72 7.30
CA ASN A 153 4.00 -7.83 6.56
C ASN A 153 3.00 -7.35 5.50
N ASP A 154 2.45 -6.15 5.64
CA ASP A 154 1.49 -5.62 4.66
C ASP A 154 2.15 -5.18 3.34
N VAL A 155 3.47 -4.95 3.32
CA VAL A 155 4.20 -4.52 2.12
C VAL A 155 5.19 -5.55 1.56
N ILE A 156 5.89 -6.32 2.41
CA ILE A 156 7.03 -7.15 1.96
C ILE A 156 6.68 -8.26 0.96
N TYR A 157 5.41 -8.68 0.91
CA TYR A 157 4.97 -9.76 0.02
C TYR A 157 4.32 -9.26 -1.27
N LEU A 158 4.07 -7.95 -1.40
CA LEU A 158 3.26 -7.41 -2.50
C LEU A 158 3.93 -7.58 -3.86
N HIS A 159 5.26 -7.45 -3.98
CA HIS A 159 5.98 -7.72 -5.24
C HIS A 159 5.71 -9.13 -5.74
N LYS A 160 5.95 -10.14 -4.90
CA LYS A 160 5.74 -11.54 -5.28
C LYS A 160 4.27 -11.86 -5.56
N ILE A 161 3.34 -11.32 -4.76
CA ILE A 161 1.90 -11.49 -5.00
C ILE A 161 1.50 -10.88 -6.35
N HIS A 162 1.99 -9.67 -6.65
CA HIS A 162 1.74 -9.02 -7.93
C HIS A 162 2.25 -9.85 -9.11
N ASP A 163 3.46 -10.39 -9.02
CA ASP A 163 4.06 -11.20 -10.08
C ASP A 163 3.26 -12.48 -10.35
N GLU A 164 2.84 -13.20 -9.31
CA GLU A 164 2.02 -14.41 -9.47
C GLU A 164 0.63 -14.10 -10.05
N LEU A 165 0.00 -13.01 -9.59
CA LEU A 165 -1.29 -12.57 -10.15
C LEU A 165 -1.16 -12.15 -11.61
N THR A 166 -0.06 -11.49 -11.98
CA THR A 166 0.19 -11.06 -13.36
C THR A 166 0.31 -12.24 -14.30
N LYS A 167 0.99 -13.33 -13.90
CA LYS A 167 1.07 -14.57 -14.69
C LYS A 167 -0.33 -15.14 -14.98
N ILE A 168 -1.21 -15.13 -13.97
CA ILE A 168 -2.60 -15.59 -14.12
C ILE A 168 -3.38 -14.66 -15.05
N LEU A 169 -3.29 -13.34 -14.87
CA LEU A 169 -3.96 -12.35 -15.73
C LEU A 169 -3.55 -12.53 -17.20
N GLN A 170 -2.28 -12.77 -17.48
CA GLN A 170 -1.78 -13.02 -18.83
C GLN A 170 -2.32 -14.33 -19.39
N ARG A 171 -2.25 -15.42 -18.62
CA ARG A 171 -2.78 -16.75 -19.02
C ARG A 171 -4.27 -16.68 -19.37
N GLU A 172 -5.05 -15.97 -18.54
CA GLU A 172 -6.50 -15.80 -18.72
C GLU A 172 -6.89 -14.68 -19.70
N LYS A 173 -5.90 -13.98 -20.30
CA LYS A 173 -6.10 -12.86 -21.23
C LYS A 173 -6.91 -11.69 -20.63
N ARG A 174 -6.67 -11.36 -19.36
CA ARG A 174 -7.35 -10.29 -18.60
C ARG A 174 -6.44 -9.11 -18.25
N ILE A 175 -5.19 -9.10 -18.74
CA ILE A 175 -4.22 -8.06 -18.40
C ILE A 175 -4.64 -6.67 -18.90
N ASP A 176 -5.28 -6.57 -20.06
CA ASP A 176 -5.75 -5.29 -20.59
C ASP A 176 -6.89 -4.71 -19.74
N LEU A 177 -7.83 -5.56 -19.31
CA LEU A 177 -8.89 -5.17 -18.39
C LEU A 177 -8.32 -4.68 -17.05
N TYR A 178 -7.29 -5.35 -16.52
CA TYR A 178 -6.59 -4.89 -15.32
C TYR A 178 -5.97 -3.50 -15.52
N ASN A 179 -5.28 -3.28 -16.63
CA ASN A 179 -4.70 -1.98 -16.96
C ASN A 179 -5.76 -0.88 -17.08
N ASP A 180 -6.93 -1.19 -17.65
CA ASP A 180 -8.05 -0.24 -17.73
C ASP A 180 -8.64 0.08 -16.34
N CYS A 181 -8.74 -0.91 -15.45
CA CYS A 181 -9.14 -0.66 -14.05
C CYS A 181 -8.16 0.28 -13.34
N LEU A 182 -6.84 0.12 -13.54
CA LEU A 182 -5.83 0.98 -12.93
C LEU A 182 -5.94 2.44 -13.39
N LYS A 183 -6.24 2.67 -14.68
CA LYS A 183 -6.47 4.04 -15.21
C LYS A 183 -7.61 4.75 -14.49
N PHE A 184 -8.65 4.01 -14.09
CA PHE A 184 -9.82 4.57 -13.40
C PHE A 184 -9.59 4.78 -11.89
N LEU A 185 -8.60 4.12 -11.29
CA LEU A 185 -8.40 4.13 -9.83
C LEU A 185 -8.27 5.57 -9.27
N LYS A 186 -7.52 6.44 -9.96
CA LYS A 186 -7.37 7.84 -9.56
C LYS A 186 -8.71 8.58 -9.58
N THR A 187 -9.49 8.42 -10.65
CA THR A 187 -10.83 9.02 -10.75
C THR A 187 -11.73 8.50 -9.63
N ARG A 188 -11.66 7.21 -9.31
CA ARG A 188 -12.43 6.64 -8.20
C ARG A 188 -12.07 7.27 -6.85
N VAL A 189 -10.80 7.59 -6.63
CA VAL A 189 -10.33 8.33 -5.44
C VAL A 189 -10.91 9.75 -5.41
N GLU A 190 -10.89 10.48 -6.53
CA GLU A 190 -11.50 11.83 -6.60
C GLU A 190 -12.98 11.80 -6.25
N LEU A 191 -13.71 10.82 -6.77
CA LEU A 191 -15.13 10.67 -6.49
C LEU A 191 -15.39 10.43 -4.99
N ASP A 192 -14.53 9.66 -4.32
CA ASP A 192 -14.65 9.41 -2.87
C ASP A 192 -14.40 10.67 -2.06
N LEU A 193 -13.35 11.42 -2.40
CA LEU A 193 -13.02 12.70 -1.76
C LEU A 193 -14.12 13.74 -1.96
N ALA A 194 -14.81 13.69 -3.11
CA ALA A 194 -15.97 14.50 -3.44
C ALA A 194 -17.31 13.96 -2.88
N LEU A 195 -17.27 12.90 -2.06
CA LEU A 195 -18.42 12.29 -1.39
C LEU A 195 -19.44 11.62 -2.33
N PHE A 196 -19.06 11.31 -3.57
CA PHE A 196 -19.86 10.46 -4.46
C PHE A 196 -19.74 9.02 -4.00
N LYS A 197 -20.68 8.60 -3.14
CA LYS A 197 -20.75 7.24 -2.62
C LYS A 197 -21.50 6.37 -3.63
N ASP A 198 -20.76 5.44 -4.24
CA ASP A 198 -21.30 4.30 -5.01
C ASP A 198 -20.75 3.00 -4.41
#